data_AF-A0A351CM02-F1
#
_entry.id   AF-A0A351CM02-F1
#
_cell.length_a   1.000
_cell.length_b   1.000
_cell.length_c   1.000
_cell.angle_alpha   90.00
_cell.angle_beta   90.00
_cell.angle_gamma   90.00
#
_symmetry.space_group_name_H-M   'P 1'
#
loop_
_entity.id
_entity.type
_entity.pdbx_description
1 polymer ?
#
loop_
_entity_poly.entity_id
_entity_poly.type
_entity_poly.pdbx_seq_one_letter_code
_entity_poly.pdbx_strand_id
1 'polypeptide(L)' 'MAIEGLMKEGFVTTSLDKVINWARTGSLWPVTFGLACCAVEMMEAGSSRYDLDRFGIVFRPTPRQSDLMIVAGTLTNKMA' A
#
# COMPACT_ATOMS: atom_id res chain seq x y z
N MET A 1 13.92 9.36 3.11
CA MET A 1 15.30 8.94 2.78
C MET A 1 15.59 8.63 1.29
N ALA A 2 15.10 9.42 0.32
CA ALA A 2 15.73 9.45 -1.02
C ALA A 2 15.96 10.88 -1.57
N ILE A 3 15.39 11.91 -0.92
CA ILE A 3 15.38 13.29 -1.41
C ILE A 3 15.52 14.28 -0.22
N GLU A 4 16.21 13.91 0.86
CA GLU A 4 16.19 14.71 2.10
C GLU A 4 17.27 15.80 2.19
N GLY A 5 18.05 16.11 1.14
CA GLY A 5 19.16 17.06 1.33
C GLY A 5 19.72 17.93 0.20
N LEU A 6 19.45 17.73 -1.11
CA LEU A 6 20.28 18.38 -2.13
C LEU A 6 19.61 19.29 -3.18
N MET A 7 18.28 19.30 -3.36
CA MET A 7 17.64 20.10 -4.43
C MET A 7 16.46 20.91 -3.88
N LYS A 8 16.79 21.97 -3.16
CA LYS A 8 15.87 23.04 -2.74
C LYS A 8 15.18 23.64 -3.97
N GLU A 9 13.87 23.39 -4.10
CA GLU A 9 12.89 24.10 -4.93
C GLU A 9 13.25 24.37 -6.41
N GLY A 10 13.01 23.38 -7.28
CA GLY A 10 13.00 23.56 -8.73
C GLY A 10 11.68 23.07 -9.35
N PHE A 11 11.20 23.75 -10.40
CA PHE A 11 10.04 23.32 -11.20
C PHE A 11 10.20 21.89 -11.77
N VAL A 12 11.45 21.45 -11.99
CA VAL A 12 11.80 20.12 -12.49
C VAL A 12 11.74 19.05 -11.39
N THR A 13 12.10 19.36 -10.14
CA THR A 13 12.01 18.38 -9.05
C THR A 13 10.56 18.15 -8.64
N THR A 14 9.74 19.20 -8.62
CA THR A 14 8.30 19.10 -8.33
C THR A 14 7.53 18.31 -9.40
N SER A 15 7.91 18.40 -10.68
CA SER A 15 7.27 17.58 -11.73
C SER A 15 7.69 16.11 -11.64
N LEU A 16 8.95 15.82 -11.28
CA LEU A 16 9.42 14.45 -11.08
C LEU A 16 8.77 13.79 -9.86
N ASP A 17 8.68 14.51 -8.73
CA ASP A 17 8.03 14.03 -7.52
C ASP A 17 6.55 13.69 -7.76
N LYS A 18 5.85 14.47 -8.60
CA LYS A 18 4.47 14.18 -9.00
C LYS A 18 4.36 12.85 -9.74
N VAL A 19 5.27 12.57 -10.67
CA VAL A 19 5.27 11.31 -11.44
C VAL A 19 5.60 10.12 -10.55
N ILE A 20 6.59 10.26 -9.65
CA ILE A 20 6.97 9.19 -8.72
C ILE A 20 5.83 8.89 -7.74
N ASN A 21 5.18 9.92 -7.21
CA ASN A 21 4.04 9.72 -6.31
C ASN A 21 2.85 9.11 -7.04
N TRP A 22 2.56 9.56 -8.28
CA TRP A 22 1.53 8.94 -9.12
C TRP A 22 1.79 7.45 -9.33
N ALA A 23 3.04 7.07 -9.67
CA ALA A 23 3.44 5.68 -9.86
C ALA A 23 3.24 4.84 -8.58
N ARG A 24 3.67 5.34 -7.41
CA ARG A 24 3.47 4.66 -6.12
C ARG A 24 2.00 4.50 -5.76
N THR A 25 1.19 5.54 -5.96
CA THR A 25 -0.25 5.48 -5.65
C THR A 25 -1.02 4.59 -6.63
N GLY A 26 -0.53 4.41 -7.86
CA GLY A 26 -1.18 3.60 -8.89
C GLY A 26 -0.82 2.11 -8.89
N SER A 27 0.10 1.68 -8.02
CA SER A 27 0.57 0.28 -7.98
C SER A 27 0.84 -0.21 -6.54
N LEU A 28 -0.17 -0.12 -5.68
CA LEU A 28 -0.05 -0.54 -4.29
C LEU A 28 -0.12 -2.07 -4.20
N TRP A 29 0.89 -2.71 -3.64
CA TRP A 29 0.97 -4.16 -3.45
C TRP A 29 0.87 -4.49 -1.96
N PRO A 30 -0.35 -4.61 -1.42
CA PRO A 30 -0.55 -4.89 -0.01
C PRO A 30 -0.17 -6.32 0.38
N VAL A 31 0.47 -6.44 1.54
CA VAL A 31 0.47 -7.67 2.32
C VAL A 31 -0.72 -7.66 3.28
N THR A 32 -1.55 -8.69 3.19
CA THR A 32 -2.71 -8.88 4.06
C THR A 32 -2.26 -9.37 5.43
N PHE A 33 -2.50 -8.59 6.48
CA PHE A 33 -2.30 -9.03 7.86
C PHE A 33 -3.66 -9.23 8.53
N GLY A 34 -4.34 -10.31 8.12
CA GLY A 34 -5.67 -10.66 8.61
C GLY A 34 -5.63 -11.28 10.00
N LEU A 35 -6.25 -10.61 10.98
CA LEU A 35 -6.20 -10.99 12.39
C LEU A 35 -7.54 -11.44 12.97
N ALA A 36 -8.62 -10.75 12.58
CA ALA A 36 -9.95 -10.97 13.12
C ALA A 36 -11.01 -10.80 12.01
N CYS A 37 -12.22 -10.37 12.36
CA CYS A 37 -13.34 -10.17 11.43
C CYS A 37 -13.01 -9.21 10.28
N CYS A 38 -12.18 -8.19 10.47
CA CYS A 38 -11.80 -7.28 9.37
C CYS A 38 -11.04 -7.98 8.23
N ALA A 39 -10.49 -9.19 8.46
CA ALA A 39 -9.86 -9.96 7.40
C ALA A 39 -10.87 -10.44 6.34
N VAL A 40 -12.08 -10.82 6.74
CA VAL A 40 -13.11 -11.26 5.77
C VAL A 40 -13.68 -10.09 4.98
N GLU A 41 -13.81 -8.92 5.61
CA GLU A 41 -14.20 -7.68 4.92
C GLU A 41 -13.15 -7.27 3.88
N MET A 42 -11.86 -7.44 4.21
CA MET A 42 -10.77 -7.23 3.26
C MET A 42 -10.81 -8.20 2.07
N MET A 43 -11.14 -9.47 2.31
CA MET A 43 -11.29 -10.46 1.24
C MET A 43 -12.48 -10.14 0.33
N GLU A 44 -13.59 -9.66 0.90
CA GLU A 44 -14.73 -9.20 0.11
C GLU A 44 -14.39 -7.95 -0.72
N ALA A 45 -13.61 -7.02 -0.16
CA ALA A 45 -13.14 -5.85 -0.91
C ALA A 45 -12.31 -6.24 -2.14
N GLY A 46 -11.50 -7.30 -2.04
CA GLY A 46 -10.75 -7.87 -3.18
C GLY A 46 -11.58 -8.76 -4.12
N SER A 47 -12.86 -9.03 -3.81
CA SER A 47 -13.71 -9.90 -4.62
C SER A 47 -14.44 -9.12 -5.72
N SER A 48 -15.05 -9.85 -6.66
CA SER A 48 -15.70 -9.32 -7.88
C SER A 48 -16.66 -8.13 -7.68
N ARG A 49 -17.25 -7.96 -6.49
CA ARG A 49 -18.19 -6.88 -6.19
C ARG A 49 -17.53 -5.51 -6.04
N TYR A 50 -16.37 -5.46 -5.38
CA TYR A 50 -15.66 -4.21 -5.07
C TYR A 50 -14.29 -4.11 -5.74
N ASP A 51 -13.72 -5.25 -6.15
CA ASP A 51 -12.55 -5.43 -7.00
C ASP A 51 -11.47 -4.34 -6.86
N LEU A 52 -10.69 -4.43 -5.78
CA LEU A 52 -9.57 -3.53 -5.53
C LEU A 52 -8.49 -3.56 -6.62
N ASP A 53 -8.42 -4.61 -7.45
CA ASP A 53 -7.42 -4.70 -8.54
C ASP A 53 -7.59 -3.58 -9.58
N ARG A 54 -8.79 -2.99 -9.68
CA ARG A 54 -9.07 -1.82 -10.53
C ARG A 54 -8.24 -0.58 -10.17
N PHE A 55 -7.80 -0.47 -8.93
CA PHE A 55 -6.94 0.61 -8.46
C PHE A 55 -5.44 0.25 -8.54
N GLY A 56 -5.09 -0.88 -9.18
CA GLY A 56 -3.72 -1.39 -9.23
C GLY A 56 -3.29 -2.09 -7.95
N ILE A 57 -4.27 -2.55 -7.14
CA ILE A 57 -4.04 -3.17 -5.84
C ILE A 57 -3.95 -4.68 -5.98
N VAL A 58 -2.73 -5.22 -5.88
CA VAL A 58 -2.47 -6.66 -6.00
C VAL A 58 -1.95 -7.22 -4.68
N PHE A 59 -2.71 -8.13 -4.08
CA PHE A 59 -2.30 -8.77 -2.82
C PHE A 59 -1.10 -9.70 -3.03
N ARG A 60 0.00 -9.39 -2.35
CA ARG A 60 1.22 -10.21 -2.32
C ARG A 60 1.45 -10.72 -0.89
N PRO A 61 1.40 -12.05 -0.64
CA PRO A 61 1.50 -12.60 0.71
C PRO A 61 2.92 -12.52 1.29
N THR A 62 3.91 -12.15 0.49
CA THR A 62 5.30 -12.05 0.93
C THR A 62 5.66 -10.60 1.30
N PRO A 63 6.13 -10.34 2.54
CA PRO A 63 6.41 -8.98 3.02
C PRO A 63 7.55 -8.27 2.27
N ARG A 64 8.44 -9.03 1.60
CA ARG A 64 9.56 -8.46 0.82
C ARG A 64 9.15 -7.95 -0.56
N GLN A 65 7.98 -8.35 -1.05
CA GLN A 65 7.49 -7.94 -2.36
C GLN A 65 6.34 -6.93 -2.25
N SER A 66 5.79 -6.74 -1.06
CA SER A 66 4.73 -5.77 -0.77
C SER A 66 5.31 -4.41 -0.36
N ASP A 67 4.63 -3.34 -0.69
CA ASP A 67 4.96 -1.96 -0.29
C ASP A 67 4.01 -1.41 0.79
N LEU A 68 2.83 -2.01 0.96
CA LEU A 68 1.81 -1.64 1.95
C LEU A 68 1.51 -2.82 2.87
N MET A 69 1.41 -2.59 4.18
CA MET A 69 0.94 -3.60 5.15
C MET A 69 -0.40 -3.17 5.72
N ILE A 70 -1.43 -4.01 5.56
CA ILE A 70 -2.77 -3.71 6.10
C ILE A 70 -3.06 -4.63 7.28
N VAL A 71 -3.13 -4.04 8.48
CA VAL A 71 -3.51 -4.72 9.72
C VAL A 71 -5.04 -4.78 9.81
N ALA A 72 -5.59 -5.92 9.47
CA ALA A 72 -7.03 -6.15 9.40
C ALA A 72 -7.52 -6.98 10.60
N GLY A 73 -7.70 -6.29 11.72
CA GLY A 73 -8.34 -6.83 12.92
C GLY A 73 -7.66 -6.38 14.21
N THR A 74 -8.08 -6.98 15.31
CA THR A 74 -7.57 -6.66 16.64
C THR A 74 -6.14 -7.20 16.81
N LEU A 75 -5.19 -6.31 17.10
CA LEU A 75 -3.80 -6.66 17.37
C LEU A 75 -3.64 -6.92 18.88
N THR A 76 -3.19 -8.12 19.24
CA THR A 76 -3.00 -8.51 20.65
C THR A 76 -1.54 -8.35 21.07
N ASN A 77 -1.27 -8.18 22.37
CA ASN A 77 0.10 -7.98 22.89
C ASN A 77 1.08 -9.11 22.53
N LYS A 78 0.60 -10.33 22.25
CA LYS A 78 1.45 -11.44 21.79
C LYS A 78 1.94 -11.27 20.35
N MET A 79 1.25 -10.44 19.58
CA MET A 79 1.45 -10.19 18.16
C MET A 79 2.01 -8.79 17.89
N ALA A 80 2.16 -7.96 18.93
CA ALA A 80 2.80 -6.65 18.91
C ALA A 80 4.32 -6.76 19.08
#